data_AF-A0A3D0X907-F1
#
_entry.id   AF-A0A3D0X907-F1
#
_cell.length_a   1.000
_cell.length_b   1.000
_cell.length_c   1.000
_cell.angle_alpha   90.00
_cell.angle_beta   90.00
_cell.angle_gamma   90.00
#
_symmetry.space_group_name_H-M   'P 1'
#
loop_
_entity.id
_entity.type
_entity.pdbx_description
1 polymer ?
#
loop_
_entity_poly.entity_id
_entity_poly.type
_entity_poly.pdbx_seq_one_letter_code
_entity_poly.pdbx_strand_id
1 'polypeptide(L)' 'SFSLVPKDDNSLLLINSGMAPMKKYFTGEVTPPRKRVTTCQKCIRTPDIERVGITARHGTFFEMLG' A
#
# COMPACT_ATOMS: atom_id res chain seq x y z
N SER A 1 7.34 -1.03 -7.30
CA SER A 1 6.43 -1.69 -6.35
C SER A 1 7.22 -2.38 -5.25
N PHE A 2 6.76 -2.26 -4.01
CA PHE A 2 7.20 -3.02 -2.83
C PHE A 2 6.45 -4.36 -2.72
N SER A 3 6.90 -5.21 -1.79
CA SER A 3 6.23 -6.49 -1.43
C SER A 3 4.81 -6.27 -0.91
N LEU A 4 3.94 -7.27 -1.10
CA LEU A 4 2.60 -7.28 -0.49
C LEU A 4 2.64 -7.57 1.01
N VAL A 5 3.64 -8.33 1.45
CA VAL A 5 3.89 -8.60 2.86
C VAL A 5 4.74 -7.45 3.43
N PRO A 6 4.26 -6.73 4.44
CA PRO A 6 5.01 -5.66 5.08
C PRO A 6 6.29 -6.20 5.73
N LYS A 7 7.34 -5.38 5.74
CA LYS A 7 8.58 -5.65 6.46
C LYS A 7 8.66 -4.71 7.65
N ASP A 8 8.92 -5.24 8.83
CA ASP A 8 9.10 -4.47 10.06
C ASP A 8 7.92 -3.55 10.43
N ASP A 9 6.69 -3.95 10.09
CA ASP A 9 5.46 -3.29 10.52
C ASP A 9 4.43 -4.33 10.99
N ASN A 10 4.27 -4.46 12.31
CA ASN A 10 3.33 -5.40 12.94
C ASN A 10 1.88 -4.89 12.93
N SER A 11 1.65 -3.63 12.55
CA SER A 11 0.31 -3.04 12.50
C SER A 11 -0.44 -3.35 11.19
N LEU A 12 0.28 -3.80 10.16
CA LEU A 12 -0.27 -4.11 8.85
C LEU A 12 -0.20 -5.61 8.58
N LEU A 13 -1.31 -6.19 8.12
CA LEU A 13 -1.34 -7.56 7.63
C LEU A 13 -0.79 -7.65 6.20
N LEU A 14 -1.26 -6.77 5.32
CA LEU A 14 -0.85 -6.66 3.92
C LEU A 14 -0.74 -5.19 3.53
N ILE A 15 0.12 -4.89 2.55
CA ILE A 15 0.23 -3.55 1.97
C ILE A 15 -1.05 -3.24 1.19
N ASN A 16 -1.77 -2.22 1.65
CA ASN A 16 -3.07 -1.80 1.12
C ASN A 16 -3.05 -0.44 0.40
N SER A 17 -1.89 0.22 0.39
CA SER A 17 -1.69 1.57 -0.15
C SER A 17 -0.24 1.80 -0.59
N GLY A 18 -0.04 2.75 -1.52
CA GLY A 18 1.27 3.15 -2.02
C GLY A 18 2.19 3.74 -0.96
N MET A 19 1.62 4.41 0.06
CA MET A 19 2.40 5.08 1.10
C MET A 19 2.86 4.12 2.20
N ALA A 20 2.20 2.98 2.42
CA ALA A 20 2.46 2.12 3.58
C ALA A 20 3.94 1.71 3.72
N PRO A 21 4.66 1.32 2.65
CA PRO A 21 6.10 1.05 2.72
C PRO A 21 6.97 2.27 3.07
N MET A 22 6.44 3.48 2.85
CA MET A 22 7.11 4.77 3.07
C MET A 22 6.72 5.42 4.40
N LYS A 23 5.94 4.75 5.25
CA LYS A 23 5.48 5.28 6.54
C LYS A 23 6.60 5.89 7.37
N LYS A 24 7.76 5.22 7.45
CA LYS A 24 8.94 5.69 8.20
C LYS A 24 9.57 6.98 7.64
N TYR A 25 9.40 7.24 6.34
CA TYR A 25 9.82 8.50 5.74
C TYR A 25 8.91 9.66 6.14
N PHE A 26 7.61 9.39 6.26
CA PHE A 26 6.63 10.39 6.69
C PHE A 26 6.68 10.66 8.20
N THR A 27 7.00 9.65 9.03
CA THR A 27 7.21 9.84 10.48
C THR A 27 8.55 10.48 10.80
N GLY A 28 9.48 10.58 9.84
CA GLY A 28 10.81 11.16 10.03
C GLY A 28 11.82 10.22 10.70
N GLU A 29 11.45 8.96 10.93
CA GLU A 29 12.36 7.94 11.48
C GLU A 29 13.51 7.62 10.52
N VAL A 30 13.26 7.72 9.21
CA VAL A 30 14.26 7.45 8.18
C VAL A 30 14.27 8.58 7.16
N THR A 31 15.47 9.05 6.80
CA THR A 31 15.62 10.05 5.73
C THR A 31 15.31 9.41 4.37
N PRO A 32 14.33 9.92 3.61
CA PRO A 32 14.04 9.38 2.29
C PRO A 32 15.21 9.66 1.34
N PRO A 33 15.47 8.75 0.37
CA PRO A 33 16.58 8.93 -0.58
C PRO A 33 16.37 10.14 -1.50
N ARG A 34 15.12 10.58 -1.70
CA ARG A 34 14.75 11.77 -2.47
C ARG A 34 13.53 12.44 -1.85
N LYS A 35 13.43 13.76 -1.99
CA LYS A 35 12.27 14.55 -1.54
C LYS A 35 10.98 14.27 -2.33
N ARG A 36 11.10 13.68 -3.52
CA ARG A 36 9.99 13.34 -4.40
C ARG A 36 10.21 11.92 -4.93
N VAL A 37 9.17 11.10 -4.87
CA VAL A 37 9.17 9.71 -5.30
C VAL A 37 7.82 9.45 -5.98
N THR A 38 7.81 8.57 -6.97
CA THR A 38 6.58 8.02 -7.56
C THR A 38 6.70 6.50 -7.66
N THR A 39 5.58 5.80 -7.52
CA THR A 39 5.49 4.35 -7.55
C THR A 39 4.16 3.89 -8.15
N CYS A 40 4.21 2.72 -8.78
CA CYS A 40 3.06 1.85 -8.94
C CYS A 40 3.15 0.76 -7.87
N GLN A 41 2.23 0.76 -6.90
CA GLN A 41 2.22 -0.18 -5.78
C GLN A 41 1.11 -1.21 -5.93
N LYS A 42 1.47 -2.49 -5.86
CA LYS A 42 0.53 -3.59 -5.69
C LYS A 42 -0.09 -3.55 -4.29
N CYS A 43 -1.41 -3.49 -4.22
CA CYS A 43 -2.17 -3.35 -2.99
C CYS A 43 -3.14 -4.52 -2.83
N ILE A 44 -3.30 -4.98 -1.59
CA ILE A 44 -4.42 -5.85 -1.21
C ILE A 44 -5.32 -5.15 -0.18
N ARG A 45 -6.62 -5.12 -0.45
CA ARG A 45 -7.67 -4.67 0.48
C ARG A 45 -8.64 -5.82 0.74
N THR A 46 -8.41 -6.50 1.86
CA THR A 46 -9.35 -7.54 2.35
C THR A 46 -10.71 -6.98 2.78
N PRO A 47 -10.86 -5.74 3.31
CA PRO A 47 -12.20 -5.24 3.68
C PRO A 47 -13.14 -5.05 2.49
N ASP A 48 -12.60 -4.93 1.27
CA ASP A 48 -13.39 -4.75 0.05
C ASP A 48 -13.97 -6.06 -0.50
N ILE A 49 -13.68 -7.21 0.12
CA ILE A 49 -14.04 -8.54 -0.39
C ILE A 49 -15.55 -8.71 -0.63
N GLU A 50 -16.39 -8.16 0.25
CA GLU A 50 -17.84 -8.23 0.13
C GLU A 50 -18.40 -7.35 -1.00
N ARG A 51 -17.60 -6.42 -1.55
CA ARG A 51 -18.00 -5.53 -2.65
C ARG A 51 -17.54 -6.01 -4.02
N VAL A 52 -16.59 -6.96 -4.06
CA VAL A 52 -16.08 -7.54 -5.29
C VAL A 52 -17.20 -8.31 -5.99
N GLY A 53 -17.40 -8.05 -7.28
CA GLY A 53 -18.49 -8.64 -8.07
C GLY A 53 -19.87 -8.00 -7.86
N ILE A 54 -20.07 -7.23 -6.79
CA ILE A 54 -21.30 -6.43 -6.58
C ILE A 54 -21.20 -5.07 -7.28
N THR A 55 -20.00 -4.50 -7.33
CA THR A 55 -19.78 -3.17 -7.89
C THR A 55 -18.68 -3.20 -8.94
N ALA A 56 -18.70 -2.25 -9.87
CA ALA A 56 -17.71 -2.15 -10.95
C ALA A 56 -16.34 -1.58 -10.52
N ARG A 57 -16.14 -1.25 -9.24
CA ARG A 57 -14.98 -0.45 -8.77
C ARG A 57 -14.20 -1.03 -7.58
N HIS A 58 -14.65 -2.13 -6.99
CA HIS A 58 -13.94 -2.75 -5.88
C HIS A 58 -13.19 -3.99 -6.35
N GLY A 59 -11.91 -4.06 -6.00
CA GLY A 59 -11.06 -5.22 -6.19
C GLY A 59 -10.30 -5.49 -4.90
N THR A 60 -10.06 -6.76 -4.58
CA THR A 60 -9.20 -7.14 -3.46
C THR A 60 -7.74 -6.90 -3.78
N PHE A 61 -7.31 -7.13 -5.02
CA PHE A 61 -5.98 -6.80 -5.52
C PHE A 61 -6.08 -5.71 -6.60
N PHE A 62 -5.26 -4.66 -6.49
CA PHE A 62 -5.18 -3.59 -7.48
C PHE A 62 -3.84 -2.86 -7.39
N GLU A 63 -3.57 -2.00 -8.37
CA GLU A 63 -2.39 -1.15 -8.38
C GLU A 63 -2.76 0.30 -8.02
N MET A 64 -2.01 0.89 -7.10
CA MET A 64 -2.15 2.28 -6.69
C MET A 64 -0.96 3.07 -7.24
N LEU A 65 -1.26 4.02 -8.12
CA LEU A 65 -0.30 4.99 -8.65
C LEU A 65 -0.19 6.15 -7.65
N GLY A 66 1.04 6.50 -7.26
CA GLY A 66 1.34 7.59 -6.32
C GLY A 66 2.76 8.07 -6.42
#